data_AF-A0A3P1VU86-F1
#
_entry.id   AF-A0A3P1VU86-F1
#
_cell.length_a   1.000
_cell.length_b   1.000
_cell.length_c   1.000
_cell.angle_alpha   90.00
_cell.angle_beta   90.00
_cell.angle_gamma   90.00
#
_symmetry.space_group_name_H-M   'P 1'
#
loop_
_entity.id
_entity.type
_entity.pdbx_description
1 polymer ?
#
loop_
_entity_poly.entity_id
_entity_poly.type
_entity_poly.pdbx_seq_one_letter_code
_entity_poly.pdbx_strand_id
1 'polypeptide(L)'
;GFRSNEDNAFNAGTLPTESVEPSDNRYEFGKVNLNLSYYKPFYFKNQGITLRTVFNGQYSKDALFSTEKYSIGDFGTVKGFPMTVSGDTGYSTKLELSYILPSSESKTGQFMYKIRPYVEADLGKVRNNYNGYGVRKGKITTLSSYSLGIRYYGEKITLDTGIAKTDKGRSLTKTESHRGYVTVSATF
;
A
#
# COMPACT_ATOMS: atom_id res chain seq x y z
N GLY A 1 -14.37 -25.64 -19.52
CA GLY A 1 -13.72 -25.92 -18.23
C GLY A 1 -12.24 -25.69 -18.38
N PHE A 2 -11.67 -24.74 -17.64
CA PHE A 2 -10.24 -24.47 -17.67
C PHE A 2 -9.61 -24.93 -16.34
N ARG A 3 -8.78 -25.96 -16.43
CA ARG A 3 -7.98 -26.50 -15.32
C ARG A 3 -6.75 -25.60 -15.16
N SER A 4 -6.59 -24.94 -14.00
CA SER A 4 -5.31 -24.31 -13.65
C SER A 4 -4.41 -25.38 -13.02
N ASN A 5 -3.32 -25.71 -13.71
CA ASN A 5 -2.27 -26.53 -13.13
C ASN A 5 -1.49 -25.71 -12.09
N GLU A 6 -1.62 -26.15 -10.84
CA GLU A 6 -0.64 -26.18 -9.74
C GLU A 6 0.47 -25.12 -9.73
N ASP A 7 0.27 -24.08 -8.91
CA ASP A 7 1.34 -23.19 -8.44
C ASP A 7 1.74 -23.58 -7.01
N ASN A 8 2.92 -24.21 -6.88
CA ASN A 8 3.55 -24.54 -5.60
C ASN A 8 3.96 -23.27 -4.83
N ALA A 9 3.56 -23.20 -3.56
CA ALA A 9 3.64 -22.01 -2.70
C ALA A 9 5.00 -21.75 -2.03
N PHE A 10 6.05 -22.52 -2.36
CA PHE A 10 7.39 -22.32 -1.81
C PHE A 10 8.21 -21.44 -2.75
N ASN A 11 8.08 -20.11 -2.63
CA ASN A 11 9.11 -19.09 -2.97
C ASN A 11 8.58 -17.66 -2.72
N ALA A 12 7.78 -17.48 -1.68
CA ALA A 12 7.35 -16.15 -1.21
C ALA A 12 8.11 -15.77 0.07
N GLY A 13 9.44 -15.83 0.00
CA GLY A 13 10.34 -15.41 1.06
C GLY A 13 11.67 -14.98 0.45
N THR A 14 12.03 -13.71 0.66
CA THR A 14 13.39 -13.18 0.87
C THR A 14 14.59 -13.76 0.08
N LEU A 15 14.40 -14.24 -1.15
CA LEU A 15 15.52 -14.59 -2.02
C LEU A 15 15.82 -13.39 -2.93
N PRO A 16 17.06 -12.86 -2.94
CA PRO A 16 17.49 -12.00 -4.03
C PRO A 16 17.20 -12.79 -5.30
N THR A 17 16.38 -12.23 -6.19
CA THR A 17 16.18 -12.84 -7.49
C THR A 17 17.56 -13.01 -8.10
N GLU A 18 17.97 -14.24 -8.42
CA GLU A 18 19.26 -14.46 -9.07
C GLU A 18 19.36 -13.51 -10.25
N SER A 19 20.52 -12.85 -10.35
CA SER A 19 20.82 -11.90 -11.41
C SER A 19 20.64 -12.61 -12.74
N VAL A 20 19.52 -12.33 -13.40
CA VAL A 20 19.34 -12.64 -14.82
C VAL A 20 20.56 -12.08 -15.54
N GLU A 21 21.13 -12.89 -16.43
CA GLU A 21 22.40 -12.63 -17.11
C GLU A 21 22.55 -11.16 -17.57
N PRO A 22 23.78 -10.61 -17.55
CA PRO A 22 24.05 -9.18 -17.77
C PRO A 22 23.71 -8.66 -19.17
N SER A 23 23.09 -9.46 -20.03
CA SER A 23 22.86 -9.16 -21.44
C SER A 23 21.56 -8.39 -21.70
N ASP A 24 20.60 -8.34 -20.76
CA ASP A 24 19.28 -7.70 -20.98
C ASP A 24 18.93 -6.57 -19.99
N ASN A 25 19.74 -6.35 -18.94
CA ASN A 25 19.70 -5.12 -18.15
C ASN A 25 20.48 -4.03 -18.89
N ARG A 26 19.79 -3.29 -19.78
CA ARG A 26 20.37 -2.07 -20.35
C ARG A 26 20.57 -1.04 -19.23
N TYR A 27 21.76 -0.45 -19.16
CA TYR A 27 22.10 0.62 -18.19
C TYR A 27 21.17 1.85 -18.36
N GLU A 28 20.56 1.98 -19.53
CA GLU A 28 19.51 2.94 -19.85
C GLU A 28 18.15 2.21 -19.86
N PHE A 29 17.22 2.68 -19.03
CA PHE A 29 15.86 2.15 -18.95
C PHE A 29 14.83 3.29 -18.98
N GLY A 30 13.68 3.04 -19.60
CA GLY A 30 12.56 3.97 -19.63
C GLY A 30 11.58 3.71 -18.51
N LYS A 31 11.42 4.66 -17.58
CA LYS A 31 10.44 4.58 -16.49
C LYS A 31 9.49 5.78 -16.50
N VAL A 32 8.20 5.49 -16.34
CA VAL A 32 7.15 6.51 -16.16
C VAL A 32 6.50 6.30 -14.81
N ASN A 33 6.45 7.36 -14.00
CA ASN A 33 5.76 7.38 -12.72
C ASN A 33 4.55 8.29 -12.80
N LEU A 34 3.43 7.85 -12.23
CA LEU A 34 2.20 8.62 -12.13
C LEU A 34 1.77 8.68 -10.67
N ASN A 35 1.63 9.89 -10.12
CA ASN A 35 1.18 10.10 -8.75
C ASN A 35 -0.02 11.03 -8.77
N LEU A 36 -1.17 10.55 -8.30
CA LEU A 36 -2.41 11.29 -8.23
C LEU A 36 -2.90 11.30 -6.78
N SER A 37 -3.20 12.47 -6.25
CA SER A 37 -3.73 12.64 -4.91
C SER A 37 -4.99 13.48 -4.96
N TYR A 38 -6.07 12.97 -4.40
CA TYR A 38 -7.35 13.64 -4.28
C TYR A 38 -7.71 13.78 -2.81
N TYR A 39 -8.06 15.00 -2.40
CA TYR A 39 -8.47 15.31 -1.03
C TYR A 39 -9.75 16.13 -1.08
N LYS A 40 -10.80 15.61 -0.45
CA LYS A 40 -12.10 16.28 -0.39
C LYS A 40 -12.71 16.18 1.01
N PRO A 41 -12.77 17.28 1.77
CA PRO A 41 -13.62 17.36 2.94
C PRO A 41 -15.09 17.55 2.50
N PHE A 42 -16.02 16.89 3.19
CA PHE A 42 -17.45 17.07 3.01
C PHE A 42 -18.18 16.89 4.34
N TYR A 43 -19.33 17.54 4.46
CA TYR A 43 -20.16 17.45 5.66
C TYR A 43 -21.33 16.50 5.41
N PHE A 44 -21.54 15.55 6.31
CA PHE A 44 -22.70 14.67 6.27
C PHE A 44 -23.40 14.70 7.64
N LYS A 45 -24.66 15.14 7.68
CA LYS A 45 -25.45 15.25 8.93
C LYS A 45 -24.72 16.04 10.06
N ASN A 46 -24.15 17.20 9.73
CA ASN A 46 -23.34 18.04 10.64
C ASN A 46 -22.04 17.39 11.13
N GLN A 47 -21.60 16.29 10.49
CA GLN A 47 -20.35 15.63 10.80
C GLN A 47 -19.33 15.91 9.70
N GLY A 48 -18.12 16.30 10.08
CA GLY A 48 -17.04 16.54 9.13
C GLY A 48 -16.40 15.21 8.72
N ILE A 49 -16.47 14.86 7.44
CA ILE A 49 -15.80 13.69 6.87
C ILE A 49 -14.77 14.17 5.87
N THR A 50 -13.63 13.49 5.82
CA THR A 50 -12.57 13.74 4.87
C THR A 50 -12.35 12.49 4.04
N LEU A 51 -12.49 12.63 2.72
CA LEU A 51 -12.10 11.60 1.76
C LEU A 51 -10.71 11.94 1.21
N ARG A 52 -9.79 10.98 1.31
CA ARG A 52 -8.48 11.06 0.70
C ARG A 52 -8.26 9.84 -0.18
N THR A 53 -7.96 10.07 -1.44
CA THR A 53 -7.61 9.02 -2.39
C THR A 53 -6.22 9.29 -2.93
N VAL A 54 -5.34 8.30 -2.88
CA VAL A 54 -3.99 8.40 -3.44
C VAL A 54 -3.82 7.25 -4.42
N PHE A 55 -3.35 7.54 -5.63
CA PHE A 55 -3.00 6.56 -6.64
C PHE A 55 -1.55 6.79 -7.05
N ASN A 56 -0.73 5.75 -6.99
CA ASN A 56 0.65 5.78 -7.45
C ASN A 56 0.83 4.64 -8.45
N GLY A 57 1.43 4.93 -9.61
CA GLY A 57 1.69 3.97 -10.66
C GLY A 57 3.11 4.12 -11.17
N GLN A 58 3.71 3.00 -11.54
CA GLN A 58 4.98 2.92 -12.21
C GLN A 58 4.86 1.97 -13.38
N TYR A 59 5.31 2.43 -14.54
CA TYR A 59 5.38 1.62 -15.75
C TYR A 59 6.80 1.66 -16.33
N SER A 60 7.33 0.49 -16.61
CA SER A 60 8.59 0.31 -17.34
C SER A 60 8.44 -0.82 -18.34
N LYS A 61 8.93 -0.61 -19.56
CA LYS A 61 9.00 -1.66 -20.59
C LYS A 61 10.23 -2.56 -20.42
N ASP A 62 11.26 -2.03 -19.77
CA ASP A 62 12.55 -2.68 -19.57
C ASP A 62 12.59 -3.45 -18.25
N ALA A 63 13.54 -4.37 -18.11
CA ALA A 63 13.85 -4.98 -16.83
C ALA A 63 14.50 -3.92 -15.94
N LEU A 64 13.94 -3.69 -14.76
CA LEU A 64 14.49 -2.72 -13.81
C LEU A 64 15.38 -3.44 -12.80
N PHE A 65 16.48 -2.78 -12.41
CA PHE A 65 17.25 -3.21 -11.24
C PHE A 65 16.34 -3.26 -10.01
N SER A 66 16.64 -4.15 -9.05
CA SER A 66 15.81 -4.37 -7.86
C SER A 66 15.49 -3.07 -7.10
N THR A 67 16.43 -2.12 -7.07
CA THR A 67 16.28 -0.79 -6.46
C THR A 67 15.30 0.13 -7.18
N GLU A 68 15.07 -0.09 -8.48
CA GLU A 68 14.19 0.71 -9.34
C GLU A 68 12.78 0.12 -9.48
N LYS A 69 12.57 -1.10 -8.97
CA LYS A 69 11.28 -1.81 -9.04
C LYS A 69 10.24 -1.17 -8.12
N TYR A 70 9.01 -1.13 -8.61
CA TYR A 70 7.86 -0.71 -7.83
C TYR A 70 7.54 -1.74 -6.77
N SER A 71 7.42 -1.30 -5.52
CA SER A 71 7.25 -2.17 -4.36
C SER A 71 5.91 -1.92 -3.69
N ILE A 72 5.21 -2.99 -3.31
CA ILE A 72 3.93 -2.95 -2.58
C ILE A 72 3.98 -3.86 -1.36
N GLY A 73 3.22 -3.55 -0.31
CA GLY A 73 3.16 -4.36 0.92
C GLY A 73 3.91 -3.78 2.11
N ASP A 74 4.14 -2.47 2.11
CA ASP A 74 4.64 -1.70 3.26
C ASP A 74 3.54 -0.81 3.85
N PHE A 75 3.86 -0.05 4.90
CA PHE A 75 2.90 0.88 5.53
C PHE A 75 2.49 2.06 4.62
N GLY A 76 3.23 2.31 3.54
CA GLY A 76 2.98 3.38 2.57
C GLY A 76 1.99 2.97 1.48
N THR A 77 1.95 1.68 1.13
CA THR A 77 1.19 1.12 0.00
C THR A 77 0.04 0.23 0.45
N VAL A 78 0.32 -0.96 0.99
CA VAL A 78 -0.70 -1.96 1.38
C VAL A 78 -0.38 -2.42 2.80
N LYS A 79 -0.87 -1.67 3.80
CA LYS A 79 -0.44 -1.77 5.21
C LYS A 79 -0.63 -3.15 5.82
N GLY A 80 -1.60 -3.92 5.31
CA GLY A 80 -1.93 -5.24 5.82
C GLY A 80 -0.87 -6.31 5.58
N PHE A 81 0.07 -6.15 4.64
CA PHE A 81 1.01 -7.22 4.29
C PHE A 81 2.36 -7.06 5.01
N PRO A 82 2.89 -8.11 5.65
CA PRO A 82 4.17 -8.07 6.36
C PRO A 82 5.40 -8.16 5.45
N MET A 83 5.20 -8.49 4.17
CA MET A 83 6.28 -8.65 3.20
C MET A 83 6.03 -7.76 1.99
N THR A 84 7.09 -7.07 1.58
CA THR A 84 7.14 -6.26 0.37
C THR A 84 7.28 -7.16 -0.86
N VAL A 85 6.49 -6.89 -1.89
CA VAL A 85 6.58 -7.54 -3.21
C VAL A 85 6.92 -6.48 -4.24
N SER A 86 7.96 -6.74 -5.03
CA SER A 86 8.46 -5.79 -6.03
C SER A 86 8.23 -6.28 -7.47
N GLY A 87 8.02 -5.35 -8.40
CA GLY A 87 7.90 -5.63 -9.83
C GLY A 87 8.35 -4.47 -10.71
N ASP A 88 8.69 -4.76 -11.96
CA ASP A 88 9.12 -3.74 -12.95
C ASP A 88 8.02 -2.72 -13.26
N THR A 89 6.77 -3.16 -13.23
CA THR A 89 5.56 -2.34 -13.39
C THR A 89 4.61 -2.60 -12.24
N GLY A 90 3.95 -1.57 -11.72
CA GLY A 90 2.96 -1.72 -10.69
C GLY A 90 2.15 -0.47 -10.44
N TYR A 91 1.09 -0.61 -9.65
CA TYR A 91 0.35 0.51 -9.11
C TYR A 91 -0.15 0.19 -7.71
N SER A 92 -0.40 1.23 -6.92
CA SER A 92 -1.12 1.17 -5.66
C SER A 92 -2.16 2.27 -5.59
N THR A 93 -3.30 1.93 -5.02
CA THR A 93 -4.40 2.84 -4.74
C THR A 93 -4.71 2.74 -3.26
N LYS A 94 -4.86 3.89 -2.63
CA LYS A 94 -5.24 4.04 -1.24
C LYS A 94 -6.46 4.94 -1.14
N LEU A 95 -7.44 4.51 -0.39
CA LEU A 95 -8.67 5.23 -0.11
C LEU A 95 -8.84 5.33 1.40
N GLU A 96 -8.67 6.53 1.95
CA GLU A 96 -8.85 6.82 3.37
C GLU A 96 -10.11 7.67 3.56
N LEU A 97 -10.99 7.25 4.47
CA LEU A 97 -12.12 8.00 4.96
C LEU A 97 -11.88 8.30 6.44
N SER A 98 -11.69 9.58 6.74
CA SER A 98 -11.37 10.08 8.07
C SER A 98 -12.53 10.91 8.61
N TYR A 99 -12.89 10.70 9.87
CA TYR A 99 -13.96 11.41 10.55
C TYR A 99 -13.39 12.51 11.46
N ILE A 100 -13.99 13.69 11.41
CA ILE A 100 -13.65 14.82 12.27
C ILE A 100 -14.69 14.88 13.37
N LEU A 101 -14.26 14.58 14.59
CA LEU A 101 -15.13 14.67 15.76
C LEU A 101 -15.56 16.13 16.00
N PRO A 102 -16.82 16.36 16.40
CA PRO A 102 -17.33 17.71 16.63
C PRO A 102 -16.55 18.39 17.75
N SER A 103 -16.22 19.67 17.53
CA SER A 103 -15.63 20.51 18.56
C SER A 103 -16.72 21.12 19.43
N SER A 104 -16.52 21.12 20.74
CA SER A 104 -17.31 21.83 21.74
C SER A 104 -16.37 22.77 22.48
N GLU A 105 -16.89 23.89 22.99
CA GLU A 105 -16.08 24.87 23.75
C GLU A 105 -15.45 24.29 25.02
N SER A 106 -15.95 23.15 25.50
CA SER A 106 -15.35 22.40 26.62
C SER A 106 -13.94 21.88 26.31
N LYS A 107 -13.09 21.77 27.33
CA LYS A 107 -11.75 21.13 27.22
C LYS A 107 -11.82 19.73 26.60
N THR A 108 -12.88 18.99 26.89
CA THR A 108 -13.15 17.67 26.28
C THR A 108 -13.45 17.78 24.78
N GLY A 109 -14.24 18.77 24.35
CA GLY A 109 -14.54 18.99 22.93
C GLY A 109 -13.31 19.36 22.10
N GLN A 110 -12.41 20.17 22.66
CA GLN A 110 -11.14 20.52 22.01
C GLN A 110 -10.22 19.30 21.85
N PHE A 111 -10.19 18.40 22.84
CA PHE A 111 -9.45 17.14 22.73
C PHE A 111 -10.06 16.20 21.68
N MET A 112 -11.39 16.07 21.66
CA MET A 112 -12.10 15.23 20.69
C MET A 112 -11.82 15.69 19.25
N TYR A 113 -11.81 16.99 18.98
CA TYR A 113 -11.49 17.53 17.65
C TYR A 113 -10.08 17.17 17.15
N LYS A 114 -9.13 16.91 18.06
CA LYS A 114 -7.77 16.45 17.73
C LYS A 114 -7.73 14.97 17.36
N ILE A 115 -8.75 14.20 17.69
CA ILE A 115 -8.87 12.78 17.38
C ILE A 115 -9.61 12.59 16.05
N ARG A 116 -9.05 11.78 15.16
CA ARG A 116 -9.63 11.43 13.87
C ARG A 116 -9.64 9.93 13.69
N PRO A 117 -10.75 9.24 13.97
CA PRO A 117 -10.91 7.86 13.54
C PRO A 117 -10.98 7.81 12.01
N TYR A 118 -10.41 6.77 11.43
CA TYR A 118 -10.38 6.58 9.99
C TYR A 118 -10.47 5.12 9.59
N VAL A 119 -11.03 4.88 8.42
CA VAL A 119 -10.95 3.62 7.71
C VAL A 119 -10.16 3.82 6.42
N GLU A 120 -9.36 2.83 6.07
CA GLU A 120 -8.52 2.87 4.88
C GLU A 120 -8.69 1.57 4.09
N ALA A 121 -8.72 1.67 2.77
CA ALA A 121 -8.69 0.56 1.85
C ALA A 121 -7.50 0.74 0.91
N ASP A 122 -6.63 -0.26 0.87
CA ASP A 122 -5.43 -0.29 0.04
C ASP A 122 -5.55 -1.41 -0.99
N LEU A 123 -5.14 -1.13 -2.22
CA LEU A 123 -5.02 -2.10 -3.30
C LEU A 123 -3.73 -1.85 -4.07
N GLY A 124 -2.88 -2.86 -4.17
CA GLY A 124 -1.62 -2.83 -4.90
C GLY A 124 -1.54 -3.96 -5.91
N LYS A 125 -0.96 -3.69 -7.07
CA LYS A 125 -0.67 -4.72 -8.07
C LYS A 125 0.71 -4.48 -8.65
N VAL A 126 1.52 -5.52 -8.70
CA VAL A 126 2.85 -5.51 -9.32
C VAL A 126 2.97 -6.64 -10.33
N ARG A 127 3.79 -6.41 -11.34
CA ARG A 127 4.10 -7.36 -12.40
C ARG A 127 5.59 -7.27 -12.73
N ASN A 128 6.23 -8.43 -12.82
CA ASN A 128 7.55 -8.53 -13.44
C ASN A 128 7.42 -8.66 -14.96
N ASN A 129 8.31 -8.02 -15.71
CA ASN A 129 8.35 -8.08 -17.16
C ASN A 129 8.86 -9.45 -17.63
N TYR A 130 9.80 -10.04 -16.90
CA TYR A 130 10.41 -11.34 -17.19
C TYR A 130 10.16 -12.36 -16.05
N ASN A 131 10.06 -13.64 -16.39
CA ASN A 131 10.06 -14.73 -15.40
C ASN A 131 11.50 -15.19 -15.09
N GLY A 132 11.68 -16.11 -14.13
CA GLY A 132 13.00 -16.67 -13.78
C GLY A 132 13.71 -17.44 -14.90
N TYR A 133 13.08 -17.59 -16.08
CA TYR A 133 13.62 -18.23 -17.28
C TYR A 133 13.82 -17.22 -18.44
N GLY A 134 13.73 -15.91 -18.20
CA GLY A 134 13.92 -14.88 -19.24
C GLY A 134 12.76 -14.71 -20.21
N VAL A 135 11.59 -15.29 -19.95
CA VAL A 135 10.41 -15.16 -20.82
C VAL A 135 9.57 -13.95 -20.41
N ARG A 136 9.03 -13.18 -21.38
CA ARG A 136 8.09 -12.04 -21.17
C ARG A 136 6.70 -12.47 -20.65
N LYS A 137 6.66 -13.32 -19.62
CA LYS A 137 5.49 -13.78 -18.86
C LYS A 137 5.80 -13.73 -17.35
N GLY A 138 6.35 -12.62 -16.87
CA GLY A 138 6.64 -12.47 -15.45
C GLY A 138 5.37 -12.48 -14.57
N LYS A 139 5.57 -12.87 -13.31
CA LYS A 139 4.52 -13.11 -12.31
C LYS A 139 3.76 -11.81 -11.98
N ILE A 140 2.44 -11.93 -11.80
CA ILE A 140 1.56 -10.85 -11.35
C ILE A 140 1.18 -11.12 -9.90
N THR A 141 1.40 -10.15 -9.02
CA THR A 141 0.97 -10.20 -7.62
C THR A 141 0.00 -9.07 -7.36
N THR A 142 -1.15 -9.38 -6.76
CA THR A 142 -2.14 -8.39 -6.32
C THR A 142 -2.32 -8.52 -4.82
N LEU A 143 -2.23 -7.40 -4.12
CA LEU A 143 -2.40 -7.29 -2.68
C LEU A 143 -3.54 -6.32 -2.39
N SER A 144 -4.38 -6.64 -1.41
CA SER A 144 -5.44 -5.75 -0.94
C SER A 144 -5.58 -5.84 0.56
N SER A 145 -5.69 -4.71 1.23
CA SER A 145 -5.89 -4.65 2.67
C SER A 145 -6.89 -3.56 3.05
N TYR A 146 -7.49 -3.72 4.21
CA TYR A 146 -8.32 -2.71 4.83
C TYR A 146 -7.74 -2.42 6.21
N SER A 147 -7.74 -1.16 6.63
CA SER A 147 -7.30 -0.77 7.97
C SER A 147 -8.32 0.13 8.65
N LEU A 148 -8.35 0.05 9.97
CA LEU A 148 -9.13 0.90 10.85
C LEU A 148 -8.17 1.46 11.89
N GLY A 149 -8.18 2.78 12.05
CA GLY A 149 -7.25 3.45 12.94
C GLY A 149 -7.83 4.70 13.56
N ILE A 150 -7.05 5.26 14.49
CA ILE A 150 -7.32 6.52 15.16
C ILE A 150 -6.04 7.34 15.09
N ARG A 151 -6.17 8.56 14.59
CA ARG A 151 -5.08 9.52 14.49
C ARG A 151 -5.33 10.73 15.39
N TYR A 152 -4.39 11.01 16.28
CA TYR A 152 -4.37 12.19 17.12
C TYR A 152 -3.43 13.25 16.55
N TYR A 153 -3.94 14.46 16.35
CA TYR A 153 -3.21 15.64 15.89
C TYR A 153 -2.97 16.60 17.05
N GLY A 154 -1.81 16.48 17.69
CA GLY A 154 -1.28 17.48 18.61
C GLY A 154 -0.51 18.58 17.89
N GLU A 155 -0.15 19.64 18.61
CA GLU A 155 0.59 20.78 18.03
C GLU A 155 2.02 20.41 17.62
N LYS A 156 2.67 19.55 18.40
CA LYS A 156 4.06 19.10 18.16
C LYS A 156 4.17 17.62 17.86
N ILE A 157 3.12 16.84 18.18
CA ILE A 157 3.12 15.38 18.12
C ILE A 157 1.88 14.93 17.38
N THR A 158 2.08 14.10 16.36
CA THR A 158 1.03 13.31 15.72
C THR A 158 1.20 11.86 16.13
N LEU A 159 0.13 11.23 16.59
CA LEU A 159 0.09 9.81 16.92
C LEU A 159 -0.95 9.13 16.03
N ASP A 160 -0.56 8.03 15.41
CA ASP A 160 -1.44 7.22 14.56
C ASP A 160 -1.36 5.77 15.03
N THR A 161 -2.51 5.17 15.34
CA THR A 161 -2.58 3.77 15.77
C THR A 161 -3.74 3.07 15.09
N GLY A 162 -3.57 1.80 14.74
CA GLY A 162 -4.63 1.06 14.08
C GLY A 162 -4.33 -0.40 13.88
N ILE A 163 -5.32 -1.07 13.29
CA ILE A 163 -5.25 -2.46 12.86
C ILE A 163 -5.50 -2.53 11.36
N ALA A 164 -4.67 -3.29 10.66
CA ALA A 164 -4.82 -3.60 9.25
C ALA A 164 -5.09 -5.08 9.07
N LYS A 165 -5.97 -5.42 8.13
CA LYS A 165 -6.35 -6.78 7.76
C LYS A 165 -6.15 -6.97 6.27
N THR A 166 -5.57 -8.10 5.89
CA THR A 166 -5.46 -8.50 4.49
C THR A 166 -6.79 -9.07 4.00
N ASP A 167 -7.22 -8.67 2.82
CA ASP A 167 -8.37 -9.30 2.18
C ASP A 167 -7.92 -10.62 1.54
N LYS A 168 -8.56 -11.72 1.93
CA LYS A 168 -8.24 -13.08 1.46
C LYS A 168 -8.57 -13.29 -0.03
N GLY A 169 -9.20 -12.32 -0.69
CA GLY A 169 -9.81 -12.48 -2.01
C GLY A 169 -8.90 -12.86 -3.18
N ARG A 170 -7.59 -12.51 -3.17
CA ARG A 170 -6.67 -12.78 -4.31
C ARG A 170 -5.19 -12.95 -3.94
N SER A 171 -4.88 -13.17 -2.67
CA SER A 171 -3.49 -13.42 -2.22
C SER A 171 -3.23 -14.92 -2.13
N LEU A 172 -2.34 -15.44 -2.99
CA LEU A 172 -1.82 -16.82 -2.94
C LEU A 172 -0.89 -17.06 -1.73
N THR A 173 -0.68 -16.05 -0.89
CA THR A 173 0.20 -16.10 0.29
C THR A 173 -0.64 -16.15 1.57
N LYS A 174 -0.41 -17.19 2.39
CA LYS A 174 -1.03 -17.43 3.70
C LYS A 174 -0.40 -16.47 4.74
N THR A 175 -0.79 -15.20 4.68
CA THR A 175 -0.30 -14.14 5.56
C THR A 175 -1.18 -14.02 6.81
N GLU A 176 -0.58 -13.69 7.96
CA GLU A 176 -1.29 -13.44 9.22
C GLU A 176 -2.47 -12.47 9.02
N SER A 177 -3.60 -12.83 9.61
CA SER A 177 -4.90 -12.22 9.29
C SER A 177 -5.04 -10.76 9.76
N HIS A 178 -4.20 -10.26 10.66
CA HIS A 178 -4.32 -8.92 11.23
C HIS A 178 -2.93 -8.40 11.65
N ARG A 179 -2.66 -7.11 11.46
CA ARG A 179 -1.45 -6.41 11.89
C ARG A 179 -1.80 -5.13 12.62
N GLY A 180 -1.32 -4.97 13.86
CA GLY A 180 -1.36 -3.69 14.56
C GLY A 180 -0.21 -2.80 14.12
N TYR A 181 -0.43 -1.49 14.10
CA TYR A 181 0.63 -0.50 13.89
C TYR A 181 0.44 0.70 14.81
N VAL A 182 1.57 1.31 15.16
CA VAL A 182 1.64 2.58 15.87
C VAL A 182 2.71 3.41 15.18
N THR A 183 2.41 4.66 14.88
CA THR A 183 3.33 5.64 14.30
C THR A 183 3.27 6.89 15.15
N VAL A 184 4.44 7.40 15.52
CA VAL A 184 4.60 8.65 16.26
C VAL A 184 5.47 9.57 15.42
N SER A 185 5.03 10.80 15.24
CA SER A 185 5.78 11.83 14.53
C SER A 185 5.82 13.08 15.40
N ALA A 186 7.02 13.62 15.59
CA ALA A 186 7.22 14.85 16.34
C ALA A 186 7.88 15.90 15.45
N THR A 187 7.45 17.14 15.55
CA THR A 187 8.03 18.30 14.86
C THR A 187 8.53 19.27 15.92
N PHE A 188 9.79 19.68 15.80
CA PHE A 188 10.49 20.56 16.73
C PHE A 188 11.07 21.76 16.00
#